data_AF-V2W207-F1
#
_entry.id   AF-V2W207-F1
#
_cell.length_a   1.000
_cell.length_b   1.000
_cell.length_c   1.000
_cell.angle_alpha   90.00
_cell.angle_beta   90.00
_cell.angle_gamma   90.00
#
_symmetry.space_group_name_H-M   'P 1'
#
loop_
_entity.id
_entity.type
_entity.pdbx_description
1 polymer ?
#
loop_
_entity_poly.entity_id
_entity_poly.type
_entity_poly.pdbx_seq_one_letter_code
_entity_poly.pdbx_strand_id
1 'polypeptide(L)'
;YSYKTGRLRIVISTANLVAFDWRDIGKLWLQDLPPSSSPRTFDRKMTEPFQYMMKRVLDSVNVKPALATMLKQDHPNLPIKSTEEICTRWDWSKVRVHLVPSIAGKHEGWPNVVLTGHTRLMKAIRDLGLRTGTGSRSKSLQLECQGSSIGTYTTQWLNEFYYSARGESAQDWLDQPKKRREKLPFPSGLKILFPTKDTVKGAQHGEPGGGTNFCQRKQWEGKNFPRELFHDSKSRAGKTLMHTKTMLATFAENNGSNRTADEEDSETEDDSDIEIIETSTGWAYIGSHNFTPSAWGTLSGSSFNPVMNIRNYELGIVFPLKNQQDVECVAAWERPPESYRARGKEPWIQSESLYFQIAGAI
;
A
#
# COMPACT_ATOMS: atom_id res chain seq x y z
N TYR A 1 -13.84 6.56 -16.07
CA TYR A 1 -15.04 6.79 -16.91
C TYR A 1 -15.06 8.24 -17.40
N SER A 2 -15.34 8.48 -18.68
CA SER A 2 -15.66 9.81 -19.19
C SER A 2 -17.16 9.92 -19.37
N TYR A 3 -17.80 10.86 -18.68
CA TYR A 3 -19.24 11.07 -18.78
C TYR A 3 -19.59 11.92 -20.01
N LYS A 4 -20.85 11.87 -20.46
CA LYS A 4 -21.39 12.82 -21.47
C LYS A 4 -21.17 14.29 -21.06
N THR A 5 -21.01 14.55 -19.76
CA THR A 5 -20.71 15.87 -19.19
C THR A 5 -19.22 16.27 -19.26
N GLY A 6 -18.35 15.45 -19.87
CA GLY A 6 -16.90 15.67 -19.93
C GLY A 6 -16.14 15.37 -18.63
N ARG A 7 -16.84 14.98 -17.55
CA ARG A 7 -16.23 14.63 -16.25
C ARG A 7 -15.45 13.32 -16.35
N LEU A 8 -14.36 13.21 -15.60
CA LEU A 8 -13.59 11.98 -15.41
C LEU A 8 -13.85 11.41 -14.03
N ARG A 9 -14.18 10.11 -13.96
CA ARG A 9 -14.17 9.35 -12.72
C ARG A 9 -13.01 8.38 -12.69
N ILE A 10 -12.24 8.43 -11.60
CA ILE A 10 -11.23 7.43 -11.26
C ILE A 10 -11.81 6.54 -10.16
N VAL A 11 -11.64 5.23 -10.31
CA VAL A 11 -11.99 4.22 -9.30
C VAL A 11 -10.77 3.34 -9.11
N ILE A 12 -10.35 3.17 -7.86
CA ILE A 12 -9.30 2.23 -7.46
C ILE A 12 -9.93 1.27 -6.47
N SER A 13 -9.98 -0.03 -6.82
CA SER A 13 -10.64 -1.07 -6.04
C SER A 13 -9.69 -2.19 -5.67
N THR A 14 -10.01 -2.89 -4.58
CA THR A 14 -9.32 -4.13 -4.19
C THR A 14 -9.92 -5.39 -4.83
N ALA A 15 -11.11 -5.26 -5.43
CA ALA A 15 -11.91 -6.34 -5.98
C ALA A 15 -11.51 -6.68 -7.43
N ASN A 16 -11.45 -7.97 -7.74
CA ASN A 16 -11.42 -8.48 -9.11
C ASN A 16 -12.75 -8.22 -9.82
N LEU A 17 -12.78 -8.22 -11.15
CA LEU A 17 -14.01 -8.05 -11.94
C LEU A 17 -14.81 -9.35 -12.05
N VAL A 18 -15.18 -9.94 -10.91
CA VAL A 18 -15.99 -11.16 -10.78
C VAL A 18 -17.11 -10.96 -9.76
N ALA A 19 -18.28 -11.55 -9.99
CA ALA A 19 -19.49 -11.20 -9.25
C ALA A 19 -19.38 -11.36 -7.72
N PHE A 20 -18.71 -12.42 -7.26
CA PHE A 20 -18.57 -12.68 -5.83
C PHE A 20 -17.69 -11.63 -5.12
N ASP A 21 -16.69 -11.06 -5.81
CA ASP A 21 -15.86 -10.01 -5.22
C ASP A 21 -16.71 -8.76 -4.93
N TRP A 22 -17.56 -8.36 -5.86
CA TRP A 22 -18.41 -7.16 -5.71
C TRP A 22 -19.63 -7.37 -4.81
N ARG A 23 -20.06 -8.62 -4.61
CA ARG A 23 -21.16 -8.96 -3.70
C ARG A 23 -20.70 -8.97 -2.25
N ASP A 24 -19.54 -9.57 -1.98
CA ASP A 24 -19.16 -9.94 -0.61
C ASP A 24 -17.88 -9.23 -0.13
N ILE A 25 -16.92 -8.92 -1.02
CA ILE A 25 -15.54 -8.61 -0.62
C ILE A 25 -14.89 -7.46 -1.41
N GLY A 26 -14.80 -6.27 -0.81
CA GLY A 26 -13.99 -5.22 -1.41
C GLY A 26 -14.04 -3.87 -0.72
N LYS A 27 -13.04 -3.06 -1.02
CA LYS A 27 -13.06 -1.61 -0.80
C LYS A 27 -12.72 -0.92 -2.11
N LEU A 28 -13.27 0.29 -2.26
CA LEU A 28 -12.94 1.15 -3.37
C LEU A 28 -12.76 2.58 -2.90
N TRP A 29 -11.92 3.29 -3.63
CA TRP A 29 -11.86 4.74 -3.62
C TRP A 29 -12.36 5.25 -4.97
N LEU A 30 -13.11 6.35 -4.93
CA LEU A 30 -13.70 6.97 -6.10
C LEU A 30 -13.51 8.48 -6.04
N GLN A 31 -13.11 9.06 -7.17
CA GLN A 31 -12.99 10.50 -7.33
C GLN A 31 -13.61 10.93 -8.66
N ASP A 32 -14.53 11.89 -8.57
CA ASP A 32 -15.03 12.63 -9.73
C ASP A 32 -14.20 13.90 -9.94
N LEU A 33 -13.84 14.15 -11.19
CA LEU A 33 -13.01 15.26 -11.63
C LEU A 33 -13.79 16.07 -12.69
N PRO A 34 -14.07 17.36 -12.43
CA PRO A 34 -14.63 18.22 -13.45
C PRO A 34 -13.60 18.52 -14.54
N PRO A 35 -14.04 18.88 -15.75
CA PRO A 35 -13.14 19.46 -16.75
C PRO A 35 -12.40 20.68 -16.17
N SER A 36 -11.14 20.86 -16.54
CA SER A 36 -10.39 22.06 -16.18
C SER A 36 -11.00 23.27 -16.90
N SER A 37 -11.27 24.34 -16.16
CA SER A 37 -11.75 25.61 -16.72
C SER A 37 -10.68 26.38 -17.50
N SER A 38 -9.41 26.07 -17.23
CA SER A 38 -8.25 26.73 -17.84
C SER A 38 -7.37 25.70 -18.56
N PRO A 39 -6.87 26.00 -19.77
CA PRO A 39 -5.91 25.15 -20.46
C PRO A 39 -4.65 24.98 -19.61
N ARG A 40 -4.35 23.75 -19.19
CA ARG A 40 -3.09 23.40 -18.53
C ARG A 40 -2.11 22.87 -19.58
N THR A 41 -0.85 23.26 -19.50
CA THR A 41 0.22 22.67 -20.31
C THR A 41 0.79 21.46 -19.60
N PHE A 42 1.18 20.44 -20.38
CA PHE A 42 1.85 19.26 -19.83
C PHE A 42 3.31 19.62 -19.53
N ASP A 43 3.73 19.42 -18.28
CA ASP A 43 5.12 19.62 -17.85
C ASP A 43 5.82 18.27 -17.69
N ARG A 44 6.81 18.00 -18.54
CA ARG A 44 7.60 16.75 -18.50
C ARG A 44 8.45 16.61 -17.23
N LYS A 45 8.72 17.70 -16.51
CA LYS A 45 9.49 17.68 -15.27
C LYS A 45 8.64 17.24 -14.07
N MET A 46 7.32 17.41 -14.15
CA MET A 46 6.38 16.95 -13.13
C MET A 46 6.20 15.44 -13.21
N THR A 47 6.47 14.73 -12.12
CA THR A 47 6.39 13.26 -12.06
C THR A 47 5.54 12.75 -10.90
N GLU A 48 5.45 13.51 -9.81
CA GLU A 48 4.87 13.06 -8.54
C GLU A 48 3.37 13.30 -8.34
N PRO A 49 2.75 14.39 -8.87
CA PRO A 49 1.31 14.61 -8.65
C PRO A 49 0.48 13.45 -9.19
N PHE A 50 -0.70 13.22 -8.59
CA PHE A 50 -1.55 12.04 -8.85
C PHE A 50 -1.73 11.78 -10.35
N GLN A 51 -2.05 12.80 -11.13
CA GLN A 51 -2.30 12.70 -12.56
C GLN A 51 -1.07 12.31 -13.38
N TYR A 52 0.12 12.75 -12.97
CA TYR A 52 1.39 12.39 -13.61
C TYR A 52 1.78 10.95 -13.25
N MET A 53 1.54 10.54 -12.01
CA MET A 53 1.70 9.14 -11.60
C MET A 53 0.71 8.22 -12.33
N MET A 54 -0.55 8.64 -12.49
CA MET A 54 -1.55 7.90 -13.26
C MET A 54 -1.14 7.78 -14.74
N LYS A 55 -0.65 8.87 -15.36
CA LYS A 55 -0.07 8.80 -16.71
C LYS A 55 1.05 7.77 -16.78
N ARG A 56 1.99 7.77 -15.82
CA ARG A 56 3.10 6.80 -15.77
C ARG A 56 2.58 5.36 -15.70
N VAL A 57 1.55 5.10 -14.91
CA VAL A 57 0.87 3.79 -14.84
C VAL A 57 0.30 3.41 -16.20
N LEU A 58 -0.49 4.28 -16.83
CA LEU A 58 -1.11 4.02 -18.14
C LEU A 58 -0.05 3.75 -19.21
N ASP A 59 1.03 4.51 -19.23
CA ASP A 59 2.15 4.30 -20.15
C ASP A 59 2.81 2.93 -19.90
N SER A 60 3.00 2.52 -18.63
CA SER A 60 3.63 1.25 -18.27
C SER A 60 2.82 0.00 -18.65
N VAL A 61 1.49 0.14 -18.79
CA VAL A 61 0.60 -0.94 -19.22
C VAL A 61 0.19 -0.80 -20.69
N ASN A 62 1.01 -0.10 -21.50
CA ASN A 62 0.87 0.02 -22.95
C ASN A 62 -0.41 0.75 -23.44
N VAL A 63 -1.01 1.63 -22.63
CA VAL A 63 -2.15 2.45 -23.09
C VAL A 63 -1.73 3.42 -24.18
N LYS A 64 -0.54 4.02 -24.07
CA LYS A 64 -0.03 4.96 -25.08
C LYS A 64 0.05 4.35 -26.50
N PRO A 65 0.73 3.20 -26.72
CA PRO A 65 0.72 2.56 -28.04
C PRO A 65 -0.67 2.08 -28.46
N ALA A 66 -1.52 1.61 -27.52
CA ALA A 66 -2.89 1.22 -27.83
C ALA A 66 -3.72 2.40 -28.38
N LEU A 67 -3.67 3.58 -27.74
CA LEU A 67 -4.32 4.80 -28.22
C LEU A 67 -3.82 5.20 -29.61
N ALA A 68 -2.51 5.12 -29.85
CA ALA A 68 -1.93 5.43 -31.17
C ALA A 68 -2.46 4.49 -32.26
N THR A 69 -2.62 3.19 -31.97
CA THR A 69 -3.23 2.22 -32.90
C THR A 69 -4.70 2.53 -33.15
N MET A 70 -5.48 2.78 -32.10
CA MET A 70 -6.92 3.07 -32.23
C MET A 70 -7.17 4.35 -33.04
N LEU A 71 -6.36 5.38 -32.86
CA LEU A 71 -6.45 6.62 -33.64
C LEU A 71 -6.10 6.42 -35.11
N LYS A 72 -5.14 5.55 -35.42
CA LYS A 72 -4.80 5.19 -36.81
C LYS A 72 -5.90 4.35 -37.49
N GLN A 73 -6.65 3.57 -36.72
CA GLN A 73 -7.75 2.73 -37.19
C GLN A 73 -9.11 3.45 -37.19
N ASP A 74 -9.10 4.79 -37.18
CA ASP A 74 -10.29 5.64 -37.22
C ASP A 74 -11.33 5.30 -36.14
N HIS A 75 -10.86 5.20 -34.89
CA HIS A 75 -11.72 5.24 -33.70
C HIS A 75 -11.73 6.67 -33.11
N PRO A 76 -12.49 7.63 -33.67
CA PRO A 76 -12.41 9.04 -33.27
C PRO A 76 -13.03 9.34 -31.90
N ASN A 77 -13.93 8.48 -31.41
CA ASN A 77 -14.74 8.70 -30.21
C ASN A 77 -14.05 8.21 -28.92
N LEU A 78 -12.73 8.35 -28.83
CA LEU A 78 -11.99 7.95 -27.64
C LEU A 78 -12.14 9.00 -26.52
N PRO A 79 -12.36 8.56 -25.26
CA PRO A 79 -12.42 9.46 -24.11
C PRO A 79 -11.16 10.33 -23.92
N ILE A 80 -9.99 9.76 -24.23
CA ILE A 80 -8.68 10.42 -24.26
C ILE A 80 -7.97 10.05 -25.56
N LYS A 81 -7.23 10.99 -26.15
CA LYS A 81 -6.41 10.70 -27.36
C LYS A 81 -4.93 10.50 -27.04
N SER A 82 -4.49 10.95 -25.87
CA SER A 82 -3.14 10.68 -25.34
C SER A 82 -3.21 10.48 -23.83
N THR A 83 -2.18 9.84 -23.25
CA THR A 83 -2.07 9.72 -21.79
C THR A 83 -1.74 11.06 -21.12
N GLU A 84 -1.19 12.03 -21.85
CA GLU A 84 -0.90 13.40 -21.37
C GLU A 84 -2.19 14.20 -21.10
N GLU A 85 -3.29 13.87 -21.78
CA GLU A 85 -4.59 14.52 -21.56
C GLU A 85 -5.12 14.32 -20.14
N ILE A 86 -4.74 13.22 -19.46
CA ILE A 86 -5.05 12.99 -18.04
C ILE A 86 -4.48 14.12 -17.17
N CYS A 87 -3.31 14.66 -17.54
CA CYS A 87 -2.64 15.72 -16.81
C CYS A 87 -3.20 17.13 -17.08
N THR A 88 -3.90 17.32 -18.22
CA THR A 88 -4.21 18.66 -18.72
C THR A 88 -5.70 18.99 -18.81
N ARG A 89 -6.58 17.99 -18.98
CA ARG A 89 -8.01 18.21 -19.26
C ARG A 89 -8.92 18.29 -18.05
N TRP A 90 -8.49 17.77 -16.90
CA TRP A 90 -9.32 17.68 -15.70
C TRP A 90 -8.73 18.48 -14.55
N ASP A 91 -9.61 18.98 -13.68
CA ASP A 91 -9.19 19.65 -12.46
C ASP A 91 -8.95 18.64 -11.33
N TRP A 92 -7.69 18.53 -10.94
CA TRP A 92 -7.21 17.66 -9.87
C TRP A 92 -7.14 18.36 -8.50
N SER A 93 -7.55 19.64 -8.42
CA SER A 93 -7.42 20.49 -7.22
C SER A 93 -8.08 19.93 -5.95
N LYS A 94 -9.05 19.02 -6.09
CA LYS A 94 -9.78 18.39 -4.98
C LYS A 94 -9.25 17.00 -4.60
N VAL A 95 -8.28 16.46 -5.31
CA VAL A 95 -7.66 15.19 -4.93
C VAL A 95 -6.79 15.41 -3.70
N ARG A 96 -7.00 14.60 -2.67
CA ARG A 96 -6.29 14.67 -1.37
C ARG A 96 -5.52 13.41 -1.02
N VAL A 97 -5.55 12.41 -1.91
CA VAL A 97 -4.87 11.12 -1.74
C VAL A 97 -3.65 11.07 -2.65
N HIS A 98 -2.65 10.29 -2.26
CA HIS A 98 -1.46 10.05 -3.09
C HIS A 98 -1.56 8.69 -3.78
N LEU A 99 -1.23 8.64 -5.07
CA LEU A 99 -1.17 7.40 -5.83
C LEU A 99 0.14 6.66 -5.54
N VAL A 100 0.03 5.36 -5.26
CA VAL A 100 1.15 4.45 -4.98
C VAL A 100 1.08 3.27 -5.94
N PRO A 101 1.71 3.34 -7.12
CA PRO A 101 1.83 2.20 -8.01
C PRO A 101 3.03 1.32 -7.66
N SER A 102 2.94 0.05 -8.03
CA SER A 102 4.09 -0.78 -8.34
C SER A 102 4.08 -1.11 -9.82
N ILE A 103 5.20 -0.87 -10.48
CA ILE A 103 5.41 -1.19 -11.89
C ILE A 103 6.46 -2.30 -11.94
N ALA A 104 6.13 -3.44 -12.56
CA ALA A 104 7.05 -4.56 -12.65
C ALA A 104 8.34 -4.17 -13.41
N GLY A 105 9.49 -4.62 -12.90
CA GLY A 105 10.79 -4.36 -13.49
C GLY A 105 11.85 -3.89 -12.50
N LYS A 106 13.00 -3.53 -13.06
CA LYS A 106 14.15 -2.95 -12.38
C LYS A 106 14.11 -1.43 -12.58
N HIS A 107 14.08 -0.67 -11.50
CA HIS A 107 14.08 0.79 -11.51
C HIS A 107 15.37 1.30 -10.88
N GLU A 108 16.13 2.10 -11.63
CA GLU A 108 17.47 2.55 -11.24
C GLU A 108 17.50 4.08 -11.07
N GLY A 109 18.24 4.53 -10.05
CA GLY A 109 18.39 5.94 -9.70
C GLY A 109 17.17 6.51 -8.96
N TRP A 110 17.42 7.45 -8.05
CA TRP A 110 16.37 8.05 -7.22
C TRP A 110 15.15 8.56 -8.01
N PRO A 111 15.30 9.24 -9.17
CA PRO A 111 14.14 9.71 -9.95
C PRO A 111 13.16 8.60 -10.37
N ASN A 112 13.60 7.34 -10.46
CA ASN A 112 12.71 6.21 -10.75
C ASN A 112 12.35 5.41 -9.50
N VAL A 113 13.31 5.24 -8.59
CA VAL A 113 13.15 4.45 -7.36
C VAL A 113 12.03 5.01 -6.48
N VAL A 114 11.91 6.34 -6.34
CA VAL A 114 10.88 6.94 -5.47
C VAL A 114 9.46 6.96 -6.08
N LEU A 115 9.30 6.51 -7.33
CA LEU A 115 8.03 6.55 -8.07
C LEU A 115 7.31 5.20 -8.14
N THR A 116 7.77 4.19 -7.40
CA THR A 116 7.15 2.86 -7.41
C THR A 116 7.33 2.12 -6.08
N GLY A 117 6.47 1.16 -5.77
CA GLY A 117 6.63 0.26 -4.61
C GLY A 117 6.64 0.96 -3.25
N HIS A 118 7.32 0.35 -2.28
CA HIS A 118 7.35 0.85 -0.91
C HIS A 118 8.11 2.18 -0.78
N THR A 119 9.02 2.51 -1.70
CA THR A 119 9.69 3.81 -1.74
C THR A 119 8.76 4.92 -2.22
N ARG A 120 7.78 4.63 -3.08
CA ARG A 120 6.70 5.59 -3.35
C ARG A 120 5.75 5.75 -2.17
N LEU A 121 5.44 4.67 -1.45
CA LEU A 121 4.68 4.75 -0.20
C LEU A 121 5.39 5.70 0.79
N MET A 122 6.70 5.52 0.98
CA MET A 122 7.54 6.41 1.79
C MET A 122 7.39 7.88 1.38
N LYS A 123 7.59 8.18 0.09
CA LYS A 123 7.48 9.56 -0.42
C LYS A 123 6.08 10.13 -0.16
N ALA A 124 5.04 9.34 -0.42
CA ALA A 124 3.67 9.78 -0.20
C ALA A 124 3.34 10.06 1.28
N ILE A 125 3.89 9.27 2.22
CA ILE A 125 3.76 9.53 3.66
C ILE A 125 4.48 10.83 4.06
N ARG A 126 5.64 11.11 3.46
CA ARG A 126 6.37 12.38 3.66
C ARG A 126 5.59 13.56 3.11
N ASP A 127 5.06 13.44 1.89
CA ASP A 127 4.27 14.49 1.24
C ASP A 127 3.02 14.85 2.05
N LEU A 128 2.49 13.90 2.83
CA LEU A 128 1.38 14.11 3.75
C LEU A 128 1.80 14.71 5.10
N GLY A 129 3.09 14.95 5.35
CA GLY A 129 3.59 15.43 6.64
C GLY A 129 3.51 14.38 7.76
N LEU A 130 3.46 13.08 7.42
CA LEU A 130 3.20 11.97 8.35
C LEU A 130 4.45 11.16 8.70
N ARG A 131 5.64 11.72 8.50
CA ARG A 131 6.91 11.12 8.92
C ARG A 131 6.90 10.92 10.45
N THR A 132 7.38 9.78 10.93
CA THR A 132 7.46 9.52 12.38
C THR A 132 8.61 10.26 13.04
N GLY A 133 9.65 10.59 12.29
CA GLY A 133 10.86 11.23 12.78
C GLY A 133 11.80 10.22 13.43
N THR A 134 13.00 10.69 13.75
CA THR A 134 14.07 9.92 14.40
C THR A 134 14.38 10.51 15.79
N GLY A 135 15.17 9.78 16.59
CA GLY A 135 15.61 10.27 17.90
C GLY A 135 14.50 10.37 18.96
N SER A 136 14.66 11.30 19.91
CA SER A 136 13.83 11.45 21.11
C SER A 136 12.39 11.90 20.83
N ARG A 137 12.14 12.54 19.68
CA ARG A 137 10.82 13.01 19.23
C ARG A 137 10.11 12.03 18.29
N SER A 138 10.69 10.84 18.06
CA SER A 138 10.13 9.84 17.16
C SER A 138 8.77 9.34 17.64
N LYS A 139 7.78 9.37 16.75
CA LYS A 139 6.46 8.76 16.96
C LYS A 139 6.57 7.25 16.81
N SER A 140 5.97 6.50 17.73
CA SER A 140 5.87 5.04 17.58
C SER A 140 4.78 4.68 16.58
N LEU A 141 5.14 3.97 15.51
CA LEU A 141 4.21 3.48 14.50
C LEU A 141 3.62 2.13 14.94
N GLN A 142 2.30 1.97 14.82
CA GLN A 142 1.63 0.67 14.80
C GLN A 142 1.08 0.44 13.41
N LEU A 143 1.61 -0.55 12.71
CA LEU A 143 1.29 -0.87 11.32
C LEU A 143 0.60 -2.23 11.23
N GLU A 144 -0.65 -2.22 10.79
CA GLU A 144 -1.48 -3.40 10.57
C GLU A 144 -1.62 -3.63 9.06
N CYS A 145 -1.01 -4.70 8.54
CA CYS A 145 -1.00 -5.03 7.11
C CYS A 145 -1.97 -6.17 6.83
N GLN A 146 -3.12 -5.85 6.25
CA GLN A 146 -4.10 -6.83 5.81
C GLN A 146 -3.90 -7.19 4.33
N GLY A 147 -3.86 -8.48 4.03
CA GLY A 147 -3.86 -8.99 2.66
C GLY A 147 -4.49 -10.38 2.58
N SER A 148 -4.53 -10.91 1.36
CA SER A 148 -5.06 -12.25 1.05
C SER A 148 -3.97 -13.21 0.57
N SER A 149 -2.70 -12.82 0.59
CA SER A 149 -1.58 -13.71 0.26
C SER A 149 -0.35 -13.38 1.07
N ILE A 150 0.33 -14.41 1.54
CA ILE A 150 1.53 -14.30 2.36
C ILE A 150 2.78 -14.44 1.49
N GLY A 151 3.70 -13.48 1.57
CA GLY A 151 4.98 -13.53 0.87
C GLY A 151 6.09 -14.16 1.71
N THR A 152 7.22 -14.47 1.07
CA THR A 152 8.44 -14.87 1.79
C THR A 152 9.04 -13.66 2.50
N TYR A 153 8.90 -13.63 3.83
CA TYR A 153 9.44 -12.54 4.65
C TYR A 153 10.85 -12.83 5.14
N THR A 154 11.68 -11.81 5.11
CA THR A 154 12.96 -11.76 5.82
C THR A 154 12.92 -10.61 6.81
N THR A 155 13.65 -10.72 7.91
CA THR A 155 13.78 -9.62 8.88
C THR A 155 14.30 -8.34 8.21
N GLN A 156 15.19 -8.48 7.23
CA GLN A 156 15.71 -7.36 6.45
C GLN A 156 14.62 -6.65 5.66
N TRP A 157 13.81 -7.39 4.89
CA TRP A 157 12.75 -6.78 4.08
C TRP A 157 11.64 -6.17 4.93
N LEU A 158 11.28 -6.83 6.05
CA LEU A 158 10.27 -6.28 6.95
C LEU A 158 10.73 -4.96 7.58
N ASN A 159 12.00 -4.87 8.00
CA ASN A 159 12.55 -3.60 8.50
C ASN A 159 12.66 -2.54 7.41
N GLU A 160 13.05 -2.92 6.19
CA GLU A 160 13.10 -2.01 5.03
C GLU A 160 11.73 -1.41 4.70
N PHE A 161 10.71 -2.26 4.60
CA PHE A 161 9.35 -1.82 4.37
C PHE A 161 8.85 -0.96 5.52
N TYR A 162 9.07 -1.39 6.77
CA TYR A 162 8.64 -0.66 7.95
C TYR A 162 9.32 0.71 8.06
N TYR A 163 10.60 0.82 7.65
CA TYR A 163 11.31 2.09 7.55
C TYR A 163 10.62 3.03 6.56
N SER A 164 10.21 2.50 5.41
CA SER A 164 9.43 3.25 4.40
C SER A 164 8.05 3.66 4.91
N ALA A 165 7.35 2.76 5.63
CA ALA A 165 6.04 3.00 6.22
C ALA A 165 6.06 4.06 7.34
N ARG A 166 7.23 4.41 7.85
CA ARG A 166 7.44 5.54 8.77
C ARG A 166 7.66 6.88 8.05
N GLY A 167 7.73 6.90 6.73
CA GLY A 167 8.11 8.07 5.94
C GLY A 167 9.60 8.43 6.07
N GLU A 168 10.42 7.53 6.61
CA GLU A 168 11.86 7.77 6.73
C GLU A 168 12.56 7.54 5.38
N SER A 169 13.62 8.31 5.10
CA SER A 169 14.25 8.34 3.79
C SER A 169 14.83 6.98 3.38
N ALA A 170 14.45 6.51 2.19
CA ALA A 170 15.03 5.29 1.63
C ALA A 170 16.55 5.41 1.40
N GLN A 171 17.06 6.63 1.26
CA GLN A 171 18.49 6.90 1.19
C GLN A 171 19.17 6.64 2.54
N ASP A 172 18.62 7.15 3.63
CA ASP A 172 19.11 6.91 5.00
C ASP A 172 19.13 5.42 5.33
N TRP A 173 18.14 4.66 4.83
CA TRP A 173 18.13 3.20 4.94
C TRP A 173 19.33 2.55 4.23
N LEU A 174 19.69 3.03 3.04
CA LEU A 174 20.82 2.50 2.28
C LEU A 174 22.18 2.93 2.84
N ASP A 175 22.29 4.12 3.41
CA ASP A 175 23.50 4.63 4.06
C ASP A 175 23.83 3.88 5.35
N GLN A 176 22.82 3.28 6.01
CA GLN A 176 23.07 2.41 7.15
C GLN A 176 23.90 1.17 6.75
N PRO A 177 24.98 0.86 7.50
CA PRO A 177 25.81 -0.30 7.23
C PRO A 177 24.99 -1.58 7.12
N LYS A 178 25.20 -2.36 6.05
CA LYS A 178 24.47 -3.62 5.81
C LYS A 178 24.51 -4.56 7.04
N LYS A 179 25.67 -4.70 7.68
CA LYS A 179 25.84 -5.50 8.91
C LYS A 179 24.97 -5.04 10.08
N ARG A 180 24.62 -3.76 10.16
CA ARG A 180 23.70 -3.21 11.17
C ARG A 180 22.27 -3.60 10.83
N ARG A 181 21.87 -3.44 9.56
CA ARG A 181 20.52 -3.79 9.08
C ARG A 181 20.21 -5.28 9.21
N GLU A 182 21.20 -6.14 8.96
CA GLU A 182 21.07 -7.61 9.10
C GLU A 182 20.87 -8.08 10.54
N LYS A 183 21.24 -7.27 11.54
CA LYS A 183 21.12 -7.58 12.97
C LYS A 183 19.87 -6.99 13.62
N LEU A 184 19.05 -6.25 12.88
CA LEU A 184 17.83 -5.67 13.42
C LEU A 184 16.85 -6.78 13.82
N PRO A 185 16.15 -6.65 14.96
CA PRO A 185 15.04 -7.54 15.29
C PRO A 185 13.86 -7.26 14.35
N PHE A 186 12.82 -8.08 14.39
CA PHE A 186 11.57 -7.74 13.72
C PHE A 186 10.97 -6.44 14.27
N PRO A 187 10.34 -5.60 13.42
CA PRO A 187 9.73 -4.36 13.86
C PRO A 187 8.57 -4.64 14.83
N SER A 188 8.68 -4.12 16.06
CA SER A 188 7.73 -4.41 17.15
C SER A 188 6.32 -3.87 16.91
N GLY A 189 6.19 -2.80 16.12
CA GLY A 189 4.90 -2.20 15.75
C GLY A 189 4.24 -2.83 14.53
N LEU A 190 4.81 -3.88 13.92
CA LEU A 190 4.24 -4.51 12.73
C LEU A 190 3.34 -5.70 13.07
N LYS A 191 2.13 -5.72 12.50
CA LYS A 191 1.19 -6.85 12.54
C LYS A 191 0.83 -7.27 11.12
N ILE A 192 0.95 -8.56 10.83
CA ILE A 192 0.55 -9.16 9.56
C ILE A 192 -0.79 -9.85 9.76
N LEU A 193 -1.83 -9.41 9.05
CA LEU A 193 -3.18 -9.94 9.21
C LEU A 193 -3.48 -10.94 8.12
N PHE A 194 -3.76 -12.17 8.54
CA PHE A 194 -4.14 -13.28 7.66
C PHE A 194 -5.14 -14.18 8.39
N PRO A 195 -6.12 -14.81 7.72
CA PRO A 195 -7.11 -15.61 8.42
C PRO A 195 -6.51 -16.91 8.96
N THR A 196 -6.91 -17.28 10.17
CA THR A 196 -6.63 -18.62 10.71
C THR A 196 -7.48 -19.67 10.00
N LYS A 197 -7.09 -20.94 10.15
CA LYS A 197 -7.89 -22.08 9.72
C LYS A 197 -9.30 -22.06 10.33
N ASP A 198 -9.40 -21.71 11.61
CA ASP A 198 -10.68 -21.63 12.33
C ASP A 198 -11.55 -20.49 11.81
N THR A 199 -10.96 -19.32 11.53
CA THR A 199 -11.66 -18.20 10.89
C THR A 199 -12.23 -18.61 9.53
N VAL A 200 -11.48 -19.34 8.70
CA VAL A 200 -11.99 -19.83 7.41
C VAL A 200 -13.11 -20.86 7.60
N LYS A 201 -12.96 -21.82 8.50
CA LYS A 201 -14.03 -22.81 8.77
C LYS A 201 -15.30 -22.16 9.31
N GLY A 202 -15.17 -21.11 10.14
CA GLY A 202 -16.29 -20.36 10.71
C GLY A 202 -16.90 -19.32 9.78
N ALA A 203 -16.30 -19.07 8.61
CA ALA A 203 -16.79 -18.10 7.64
C ALA A 203 -18.09 -18.57 6.96
N GLN A 204 -18.83 -17.62 6.37
CA GLN A 204 -20.12 -17.86 5.69
C GLN A 204 -20.05 -18.98 4.64
N HIS A 205 -18.93 -19.09 3.93
CA HIS A 205 -18.71 -20.10 2.90
C HIS A 205 -17.71 -21.19 3.30
N GLY A 206 -17.31 -21.25 4.57
CA GLY A 206 -16.36 -22.23 5.10
C GLY A 206 -15.06 -22.34 4.28
N GLU A 207 -14.50 -23.54 4.23
CA GLU A 207 -13.30 -23.85 3.43
C GLU A 207 -13.44 -23.51 1.93
N PRO A 208 -14.56 -23.78 1.23
CA PRO A 208 -14.75 -23.35 -0.16
C PRO A 208 -14.55 -21.86 -0.41
N GLY A 209 -14.89 -20.99 0.56
CA GLY A 209 -14.65 -19.55 0.48
C GLY A 209 -13.18 -19.15 0.66
N GLY A 210 -12.34 -20.04 1.19
CA GLY A 210 -10.91 -19.81 1.45
C GLY A 210 -10.03 -19.78 0.20
N GLY A 211 -10.60 -19.98 -1.00
CA GLY A 211 -9.83 -20.13 -2.23
C GLY A 211 -9.10 -18.88 -2.72
N THR A 212 -9.41 -17.72 -2.13
CA THR A 212 -8.77 -16.43 -2.45
C THR A 212 -7.69 -16.03 -1.44
N ASN A 213 -7.41 -16.91 -0.45
CA ASN A 213 -6.43 -16.70 0.60
C ASN A 213 -5.27 -17.69 0.47
N PHE A 214 -4.06 -17.17 0.23
CA PHE A 214 -2.90 -17.98 -0.17
C PHE A 214 -1.79 -17.96 0.88
N CYS A 215 -1.52 -19.14 1.45
CA CYS A 215 -0.37 -19.43 2.28
C CYS A 215 0.20 -20.80 1.85
N GLN A 216 1.52 -20.97 1.93
CA GLN A 216 2.18 -22.25 1.64
C GLN A 216 2.81 -22.83 2.91
N ARG A 217 2.56 -24.11 3.20
CA ARG A 217 3.11 -24.83 4.37
C ARG A 217 4.62 -24.69 4.50
N LYS A 218 5.34 -24.94 3.40
CA LYS A 218 6.81 -24.82 3.35
C LYS A 218 7.32 -23.43 3.75
N GLN A 219 6.62 -22.37 3.33
CA GLN A 219 6.96 -21.00 3.69
C GLN A 219 6.63 -20.74 5.16
N TRP A 220 5.42 -21.13 5.59
CA TRP A 220 4.95 -20.95 6.96
C TRP A 220 5.83 -21.64 7.99
N GLU A 221 6.40 -22.81 7.69
CA GLU A 221 7.27 -23.59 8.57
C GLU A 221 8.75 -23.18 8.50
N GLY A 222 9.11 -22.23 7.62
CA GLY A 222 10.48 -21.77 7.47
C GLY A 222 11.09 -21.35 8.81
N LYS A 223 12.31 -21.78 9.11
CA LYS A 223 12.96 -21.59 10.42
C LYS A 223 12.88 -20.15 10.95
N ASN A 224 13.12 -19.17 10.08
CA ASN A 224 13.16 -17.75 10.41
C ASN A 224 11.90 -16.99 9.98
N PHE A 225 10.82 -17.70 9.66
CA PHE A 225 9.57 -17.07 9.24
C PHE A 225 8.91 -16.36 10.45
N PRO A 226 8.43 -15.11 10.30
CA PRO A 226 8.02 -14.23 11.40
C PRO A 226 6.62 -14.56 11.94
N ARG A 227 6.39 -15.81 12.35
CA ARG A 227 5.10 -16.31 12.85
C ARG A 227 4.56 -15.46 14.01
N GLU A 228 5.46 -14.89 14.82
CA GLU A 228 5.13 -14.05 15.98
C GLU A 228 4.52 -12.69 15.64
N LEU A 229 4.54 -12.26 14.36
CA LEU A 229 3.91 -11.04 13.87
C LEU A 229 2.48 -11.26 13.34
N PHE A 230 2.04 -12.53 13.22
CA PHE A 230 0.75 -12.84 12.63
C PHE A 230 -0.41 -12.67 13.62
N HIS A 231 -1.50 -12.11 13.09
CA HIS A 231 -2.74 -11.90 13.79
C HIS A 231 -3.92 -12.30 12.89
N ASP A 232 -5.02 -12.71 13.51
CA ASP A 232 -6.20 -13.24 12.84
C ASP A 232 -6.96 -12.13 12.11
N SER A 233 -7.32 -12.42 10.86
CA SER A 233 -7.97 -11.49 9.93
C SER A 233 -9.49 -11.66 10.00
N LYS A 234 -10.07 -11.38 11.17
CA LYS A 234 -11.52 -11.45 11.39
C LYS A 234 -12.19 -10.21 10.82
N SER A 235 -13.13 -10.39 9.90
CA SER A 235 -13.79 -9.29 9.21
C SER A 235 -14.82 -8.57 10.09
N ARG A 236 -14.93 -7.26 9.94
CA ARG A 236 -16.04 -6.47 10.53
C ARG A 236 -17.34 -6.57 9.73
N ALA A 237 -17.29 -7.13 8.52
CA ALA A 237 -18.46 -7.40 7.70
C ALA A 237 -19.10 -8.77 8.05
N GLY A 238 -19.07 -9.16 9.33
CA GLY A 238 -19.58 -10.44 9.80
C GLY A 238 -18.67 -11.62 9.43
N LYS A 239 -19.27 -12.74 9.04
CA LYS A 239 -18.56 -14.01 8.77
C LYS A 239 -17.89 -14.06 7.39
N THR A 240 -17.64 -12.92 6.75
CA THR A 240 -17.07 -12.86 5.39
C THR A 240 -15.54 -12.84 5.45
N LEU A 241 -14.87 -13.62 4.60
CA LEU A 241 -13.41 -13.56 4.48
C LEU A 241 -12.98 -12.28 3.74
N MET A 242 -11.79 -11.76 4.02
CA MET A 242 -11.30 -10.55 3.36
C MET A 242 -10.39 -10.87 2.18
N HIS A 243 -10.73 -10.34 1.01
CA HIS A 243 -9.85 -10.28 -0.16
C HIS A 243 -9.24 -8.88 -0.37
N THR A 244 -9.58 -7.92 0.50
CA THR A 244 -9.03 -6.57 0.50
C THR A 244 -7.52 -6.60 0.72
N LYS A 245 -6.82 -5.55 0.28
CA LYS A 245 -5.43 -5.30 0.65
C LYS A 245 -5.35 -3.88 1.17
N THR A 246 -5.22 -3.78 2.48
CA THR A 246 -5.32 -2.52 3.18
C THR A 246 -4.29 -2.47 4.28
N MET A 247 -3.75 -1.28 4.52
CA MET A 247 -2.84 -1.06 5.65
C MET A 247 -3.38 0.07 6.49
N LEU A 248 -3.22 -0.08 7.79
CA LEU A 248 -3.59 0.91 8.78
C LEU A 248 -2.37 1.21 9.63
N ALA A 249 -1.89 2.44 9.55
CA ALA A 249 -0.81 2.95 10.36
C ALA A 249 -1.40 3.93 11.38
N THR A 250 -1.17 3.68 12.67
CA THR A 250 -1.55 4.62 13.74
C THR A 250 -0.33 4.99 14.56
N PHE A 251 -0.21 6.26 14.92
CA PHE A 251 0.83 6.72 15.83
C PHE A 251 0.37 6.47 17.27
N ALA A 252 1.19 5.79 18.07
CA ALA A 252 0.92 5.71 19.50
C ALA A 252 1.23 7.06 20.14
N GLU A 253 0.33 7.55 20.99
CA GLU A 253 0.62 8.69 21.84
C GLU A 253 1.74 8.32 22.81
N ASN A 254 2.83 9.08 22.78
CA ASN A 254 3.81 8.99 23.85
C ASN A 254 3.14 9.53 25.11
N ASN A 255 2.69 8.64 26.00
CA ASN A 255 2.31 8.96 27.37
C ASN A 255 3.55 9.36 28.20
N GLY A 256 4.31 10.33 27.70
CA GLY A 256 5.45 10.93 28.36
C GLY A 256 5.04 12.33 28.79
N SER A 257 4.72 12.47 30.08
CA SER A 257 4.84 13.66 30.95
C SER A 257 4.89 15.04 30.29
N ASN A 258 4.08 15.98 30.78
CA ASN A 258 4.34 17.43 30.71
C ASN A 258 5.86 17.71 30.76
N ARG A 259 6.48 17.91 29.60
CA ARG A 259 7.82 18.46 29.50
C ARG A 259 7.62 19.88 29.03
N THR A 260 7.82 20.77 29.98
CA THR A 260 7.98 22.20 29.78
C THR A 260 8.81 22.46 28.53
N ALA A 261 8.29 23.34 27.68
CA ALA A 261 9.05 23.96 26.62
C ALA A 261 10.26 24.63 27.25
N ASP A 262 11.44 24.08 27.02
CA ASP A 262 12.75 24.76 27.01
C ASP A 262 13.80 23.69 26.76
N GLU A 263 14.30 23.61 25.52
CA GLU A 263 15.64 23.17 25.17
C GLU A 263 15.79 23.33 23.65
N GLU A 264 16.43 24.45 23.27
CA GLU A 264 17.09 24.63 21.98
C GLU A 264 18.24 23.63 21.88
N ASP A 265 18.24 22.75 20.87
CA ASP A 265 19.50 22.41 20.20
C ASP A 265 19.35 21.79 18.80
N SER A 266 20.28 22.27 17.96
CA SER A 266 20.77 21.94 16.61
C SER A 266 20.03 21.03 15.62
N GLU A 267 19.74 21.65 14.47
CA GLU A 267 19.64 21.21 13.06
C GLU A 267 19.66 19.72 12.66
N THR A 268 18.66 19.31 11.86
CA THR A 268 18.87 18.76 10.51
C THR A 268 17.56 18.72 9.70
N GLU A 269 17.65 19.19 8.45
CA GLU A 269 16.64 19.29 7.38
C GLU A 269 15.49 20.29 7.59
N ASP A 270 15.74 21.50 7.11
CA ASP A 270 14.78 22.57 6.84
C ASP A 270 13.87 22.13 5.67
N ASP A 271 12.81 21.37 5.96
CA ASP A 271 11.73 21.06 5.01
C ASP A 271 10.75 22.26 5.01
N SER A 272 11.24 23.41 4.56
CA SER A 272 10.45 24.64 4.41
C SER A 272 9.45 24.44 3.27
N ASP A 273 8.23 24.02 3.63
CA ASP A 273 6.94 24.15 2.90
C ASP A 273 5.95 22.99 3.22
N ILE A 274 6.08 22.33 4.37
CA ILE A 274 5.06 21.38 4.83
C ILE A 274 4.08 22.11 5.76
N GLU A 275 2.90 22.47 5.24
CA GLU A 275 1.77 22.86 6.07
C GLU A 275 1.54 21.78 7.14
N ILE A 276 1.64 22.16 8.42
CA ILE A 276 1.33 21.29 9.55
C ILE A 276 -0.17 20.97 9.47
N ILE A 277 -0.50 19.85 8.83
CA ILE A 277 -1.86 19.31 8.81
C ILE A 277 -2.24 19.04 10.28
N GLU A 278 -3.47 19.44 10.64
CA GLU A 278 -4.17 19.02 11.87
C GLU A 278 -3.69 17.64 12.33
N THR A 279 -3.29 17.53 13.60
CA THR A 279 -2.60 16.36 14.19
C THR A 279 -3.26 15.04 13.78
N SER A 280 -2.77 14.45 12.69
CA SER A 280 -3.31 13.21 12.16
C SER A 280 -2.86 12.05 13.04
N THR A 281 -3.76 11.13 13.34
CA THR A 281 -3.48 9.96 14.17
C THR A 281 -2.79 8.85 13.39
N GLY A 282 -2.61 9.00 12.08
CA GLY A 282 -1.97 8.01 11.23
C GLY A 282 -2.24 8.17 9.74
N TRP A 283 -2.07 7.08 8.98
CA TRP A 283 -2.42 6.99 7.57
C TRP A 283 -3.02 5.63 7.23
N ALA A 284 -3.75 5.56 6.13
CA ALA A 284 -4.25 4.31 5.58
C ALA A 284 -3.86 4.14 4.12
N TYR A 285 -3.68 2.89 3.72
CA TYR A 285 -3.50 2.49 2.34
C TYR A 285 -4.64 1.57 1.91
N ILE A 286 -5.14 1.76 0.68
CA ILE A 286 -6.13 0.88 0.03
C ILE A 286 -5.67 0.63 -1.41
N GLY A 287 -5.61 -0.64 -1.82
CA GLY A 287 -5.30 -1.00 -3.20
C GLY A 287 -5.16 -2.50 -3.43
N SER A 288 -4.36 -2.88 -4.43
CA SER A 288 -4.18 -4.29 -4.83
C SER A 288 -3.00 -4.99 -4.15
N HIS A 289 -2.04 -4.23 -3.60
CA HIS A 289 -0.78 -4.79 -3.10
C HIS A 289 -0.99 -5.73 -1.91
N ASN A 290 -0.86 -7.04 -2.11
CA ASN A 290 -0.63 -7.94 -0.98
C ASN A 290 0.63 -7.49 -0.23
N PHE A 291 0.70 -7.72 1.09
CA PHE A 291 1.87 -7.36 1.88
C PHE A 291 3.03 -8.32 1.58
N THR A 292 3.67 -8.20 0.42
CA THR A 292 4.72 -9.08 -0.06
C THR A 292 5.85 -8.31 -0.75
N PRO A 293 7.08 -8.85 -0.78
CA PRO A 293 8.16 -8.27 -1.57
C PRO A 293 7.88 -8.21 -3.07
N SER A 294 7.06 -9.12 -3.62
CA SER A 294 6.75 -9.13 -5.05
C SER A 294 5.89 -7.94 -5.46
N ALA A 295 4.93 -7.57 -4.61
CA ALA A 295 4.02 -6.45 -4.81
C ALA A 295 4.69 -5.11 -4.49
N TRP A 296 5.43 -5.02 -3.39
CA TRP A 296 5.99 -3.75 -2.91
C TRP A 296 7.43 -3.47 -3.34
N GLY A 297 8.14 -4.49 -3.79
CA GLY A 297 9.53 -4.41 -4.23
C GLY A 297 10.56 -4.62 -3.12
N THR A 298 11.82 -4.72 -3.55
CA THR A 298 13.00 -4.80 -2.70
C THR A 298 14.02 -3.74 -3.12
N LEU A 299 14.44 -2.90 -2.18
CA LEU A 299 15.47 -1.89 -2.39
C LEU A 299 16.87 -2.50 -2.22
N SER A 300 17.79 -2.11 -3.10
CA SER A 300 19.15 -2.65 -3.15
C SER A 300 20.11 -1.61 -3.74
N GLY A 301 21.40 -1.97 -3.83
CA GLY A 301 22.44 -1.05 -4.26
C GLY A 301 22.97 -0.18 -3.13
N SER A 302 23.37 1.05 -3.45
CA SER A 302 23.85 2.06 -2.50
C SER A 302 22.99 3.33 -2.58
N SER A 303 23.16 4.25 -1.64
CA SER A 303 22.53 5.58 -1.69
C SER A 303 22.88 6.35 -2.97
N PHE A 304 24.06 6.13 -3.54
CA PHE A 304 24.47 6.73 -4.81
C PHE A 304 23.87 6.02 -6.03
N ASN A 305 23.80 4.68 -6.01
CA ASN A 305 23.26 3.85 -7.09
C ASN A 305 22.12 2.95 -6.57
N PRO A 306 20.94 3.51 -6.26
CA PRO A 306 19.82 2.75 -5.73
C PRO A 306 19.11 1.97 -6.82
N VAL A 307 18.64 0.76 -6.49
CA VAL A 307 17.87 -0.10 -7.39
C VAL A 307 16.66 -0.68 -6.67
N MET A 308 15.47 -0.43 -7.23
CA MET A 308 14.21 -1.01 -6.79
C MET A 308 13.78 -2.12 -7.76
N ASN A 309 13.64 -3.34 -7.26
CA ASN A 309 13.17 -4.48 -8.03
C ASN A 309 11.75 -4.84 -7.63
N ILE A 310 10.83 -4.87 -8.60
CA ILE A 310 9.40 -5.17 -8.39
C ILE A 310 8.98 -6.26 -9.38
N ARG A 311 8.19 -7.23 -8.92
CA ARG A 311 7.72 -8.34 -9.77
C ARG A 311 6.32 -8.14 -10.31
N ASN A 312 5.45 -7.45 -9.57
CA ASN A 312 4.05 -7.31 -9.91
C ASN A 312 3.71 -5.88 -10.40
N TYR A 313 2.62 -5.78 -11.14
CA TYR A 313 1.91 -4.51 -11.30
C TYR A 313 0.86 -4.41 -10.20
N GLU A 314 0.86 -3.31 -9.48
CA GLU A 314 -0.09 -3.07 -8.40
C GLU A 314 -0.45 -1.58 -8.35
N LEU A 315 -1.61 -1.24 -7.80
CA LEU A 315 -2.05 0.14 -7.67
C LEU A 315 -2.83 0.32 -6.38
N GLY A 316 -2.54 1.42 -5.68
CA GLY A 316 -3.31 1.83 -4.52
C GLY A 316 -3.17 3.31 -4.23
N ILE A 317 -3.83 3.73 -3.16
CA ILE A 317 -3.79 5.09 -2.66
C ILE A 317 -3.40 5.12 -1.19
N VAL A 318 -2.83 6.24 -0.76
CA VAL A 318 -2.58 6.56 0.65
C VAL A 318 -3.19 7.90 1.02
N PHE A 319 -3.72 7.99 2.24
CA PHE A 319 -4.40 9.19 2.75
C PHE A 319 -4.27 9.27 4.28
N PRO A 320 -4.35 10.48 4.86
CA PRO A 320 -4.24 10.69 6.30
C PRO A 320 -5.48 10.16 7.03
N LEU A 321 -5.28 9.72 8.28
CA LEU A 321 -6.36 9.45 9.24
C LEU A 321 -6.33 10.56 10.28
N LYS A 322 -7.41 11.34 10.37
CA LYS A 322 -7.45 12.52 11.23
C LYS A 322 -7.70 12.18 12.69
N ASN A 323 -8.48 11.13 12.94
CA ASN A 323 -8.91 10.76 14.28
C ASN A 323 -9.24 9.26 14.36
N GLN A 324 -9.58 8.80 15.56
CA GLN A 324 -9.95 7.41 15.81
C GLN A 324 -11.20 6.95 15.03
N GLN A 325 -12.13 7.87 14.70
CA GLN A 325 -13.30 7.53 13.89
C GLN A 325 -12.89 7.18 12.45
N ASP A 326 -11.92 7.88 11.86
CA ASP A 326 -11.36 7.51 10.55
C ASP A 326 -10.70 6.13 10.59
N VAL A 327 -9.92 5.86 11.64
CA VAL A 327 -9.27 4.57 11.87
C VAL A 327 -10.31 3.44 11.91
N GLU A 328 -11.40 3.64 12.65
CA GLU A 328 -12.51 2.69 12.72
C GLU A 328 -13.27 2.60 11.40
N CYS A 329 -13.50 3.69 10.68
CA CYS A 329 -14.19 3.64 9.39
C CYS A 329 -13.38 2.85 8.34
N VAL A 330 -12.06 2.99 8.36
CA VAL A 330 -11.18 2.39 7.36
C VAL A 330 -10.76 0.96 7.70
N ALA A 331 -10.75 0.56 8.98
CA ALA A 331 -10.45 -0.81 9.38
C ALA A 331 -11.47 -1.82 8.81
N ALA A 332 -10.99 -2.82 8.06
CA ALA A 332 -11.83 -3.91 7.54
C ALA A 332 -11.95 -5.09 8.51
N TRP A 333 -11.07 -5.15 9.51
CA TRP A 333 -10.94 -6.24 10.48
C TRP A 333 -11.31 -5.79 11.90
N GLU A 334 -11.60 -6.75 12.77
CA GLU A 334 -11.81 -6.54 14.20
C GLU A 334 -10.52 -6.02 14.86
N ARG A 335 -10.63 -4.95 15.65
CA ARG A 335 -9.49 -4.30 16.32
C ARG A 335 -9.67 -4.32 17.85
N PRO A 336 -8.59 -4.57 18.63
CA PRO A 336 -7.27 -4.99 18.17
C PRO A 336 -7.30 -6.42 17.59
N PRO A 337 -6.54 -6.71 16.52
CA PRO A 337 -6.55 -8.04 15.91
C PRO A 337 -5.94 -9.07 16.86
N GLU A 338 -6.50 -10.27 16.88
CA GLU A 338 -6.12 -11.33 17.81
C GLU A 338 -4.81 -12.00 17.39
N SER A 339 -3.81 -12.05 18.28
CA SER A 339 -2.52 -12.67 17.96
C SER A 339 -2.60 -14.18 17.73
N TYR A 340 -1.81 -14.70 16.80
CA TYR A 340 -1.61 -16.14 16.60
C TYR A 340 -0.89 -16.81 17.78
N ARG A 341 -0.29 -16.05 18.69
CA ARG A 341 0.49 -16.58 19.82
C ARG A 341 -0.33 -17.45 20.79
N ALA A 342 -1.65 -17.41 20.73
CA ALA A 342 -2.51 -18.36 21.43
C ALA A 342 -2.25 -19.79 20.91
N ARG A 343 -2.12 -20.77 21.82
CA ARG A 343 -1.83 -22.16 21.44
C ARG A 343 -2.89 -22.70 20.45
N GLY A 344 -2.42 -23.31 19.36
CA GLY A 344 -3.26 -24.03 18.39
C GLY A 344 -3.72 -23.23 17.17
N LYS A 345 -3.42 -21.92 17.09
CA LYS A 345 -3.77 -21.11 15.91
C LYS A 345 -2.82 -21.35 14.74
N GLU A 346 -3.36 -21.91 13.66
CA GLU A 346 -2.67 -22.12 12.39
C GLU A 346 -3.27 -21.21 11.30
N PRO A 347 -2.47 -20.75 10.32
CA PRO A 347 -2.98 -20.02 9.19
C PRO A 347 -3.86 -20.93 8.34
N TRP A 348 -4.77 -20.31 7.58
CA TRP A 348 -5.40 -21.02 6.49
C TRP A 348 -4.37 -21.40 5.41
N ILE A 349 -4.26 -22.70 5.10
CA ILE A 349 -3.42 -23.20 4.01
C ILE A 349 -4.31 -23.96 3.04
N GLN A 350 -4.66 -23.30 1.94
CA GLN A 350 -5.62 -23.80 0.96
C GLN A 350 -5.29 -25.23 0.47
N SER A 351 -4.01 -25.53 0.25
CA SER A 351 -3.55 -26.83 -0.27
C SER A 351 -3.77 -28.01 0.69
N GLU A 352 -4.15 -27.75 1.95
CA GLU A 352 -4.46 -28.78 2.95
C GLU A 352 -5.95 -29.06 3.10
N SER A 353 -6.79 -28.26 2.45
CA SER A 353 -8.22 -28.50 2.41
C SER A 353 -8.53 -29.59 1.40
N LEU A 354 -9.29 -30.60 1.82
CA LEU A 354 -9.77 -31.67 0.95
C LEU A 354 -10.55 -31.11 -0.26
N TYR A 355 -11.28 -30.00 -0.08
CA TYR A 355 -12.02 -29.34 -1.16
C TYR A 355 -11.11 -28.93 -2.32
N PHE A 356 -9.96 -28.30 -2.03
CA PHE A 356 -9.05 -27.82 -3.06
C PHE A 356 -8.09 -28.90 -3.57
N GLN A 357 -7.85 -29.96 -2.79
CA GLN A 357 -7.11 -31.14 -3.27
C GLN A 357 -7.90 -31.92 -4.32
N ILE A 358 -9.21 -32.08 -4.12
CA ILE A 358 -10.09 -32.80 -5.05
C ILE A 358 -10.37 -31.95 -6.29
N ALA A 359 -10.65 -30.66 -6.13
CA ALA A 359 -10.95 -29.76 -7.24
C ALA A 359 -9.76 -29.53 -8.20
N GLY A 360 -8.52 -29.76 -7.76
CA GLY A 360 -7.32 -29.70 -8.62
C GLY A 360 -6.96 -31.03 -9.29
N ALA A 361 -7.67 -32.12 -8.97
CA ALA A 361 -7.48 -33.46 -9.53
C ALA A 361 -8.50 -33.81 -10.65
N ILE A 362 -9.49 -32.93 -10.87
CA ILE A 362 -10.44 -32.93 -11.98
C ILE A 362 -10.01 -31.81 -12.93
#